data_AF-A0A0S2SMN0-F1
#
_entry.id   AF-A0A0S2SMN0-F1
#
_cell.length_a   1.000
_cell.length_b   1.000
_cell.length_c   1.000
_cell.angle_alpha   90.00
_cell.angle_beta   90.00
_cell.angle_gamma   90.00
#
_symmetry.space_group_name_H-M   'P 1'
#
loop_
_entity.id
_entity.type
_entity.pdbx_description
1 polymer ?
#
loop_
_entity_poly.entity_id
_entity_poly.type
_entity_poly.pdbx_seq_one_letter_code
_entity_poly.pdbx_strand_id
1 'polypeptide(L)'
;MTRPLFVLAACLLAGCSAKPQSDPAATLQMIQQLRGQQQSATPLTLEYRQSDLALNPEQEQTLHRYIAERDPVSLTLSAGPADQGDPLADARLASNRLSQLARLLAPRAVTLELRYDPSLPVNALQVVSRH
;
A
#
# COMPACT_ATOMS: atom_id res chain seq x y z
N MET A 1 -65.98 -14.29 41.64
CA MET A 1 -66.62 -15.04 40.53
C MET A 1 -66.16 -14.41 39.22
N THR A 2 -65.81 -15.25 38.25
CA THR A 2 -65.64 -15.02 36.79
C THR A 2 -64.55 -14.05 36.27
N ARG A 3 -63.45 -14.64 35.76
CA ARG A 3 -62.77 -14.23 34.50
C ARG A 3 -63.69 -14.67 33.34
N PRO A 4 -63.68 -14.01 32.16
CA PRO A 4 -62.75 -14.38 31.07
C PRO A 4 -62.17 -13.13 30.34
N LEU A 5 -60.93 -13.12 29.84
CA LEU A 5 -60.40 -13.80 28.64
C LEU A 5 -60.96 -13.16 27.36
N PHE A 6 -60.05 -12.82 26.42
CA PHE A 6 -60.23 -12.16 25.12
C PHE A 6 -60.02 -10.64 25.05
N VAL A 7 -58.76 -10.19 25.03
CA VAL A 7 -58.23 -9.29 23.97
C VAL A 7 -56.72 -9.54 23.85
N LEU A 8 -56.32 -10.73 23.41
CA LEU A 8 -54.92 -11.08 23.15
C LEU A 8 -54.85 -11.67 21.73
N ALA A 9 -55.31 -10.88 20.75
CA ALA A 9 -55.37 -11.30 19.35
C ALA A 9 -55.47 -10.10 18.38
N ALA A 10 -54.76 -8.99 18.62
CA ALA A 10 -54.81 -7.83 17.71
C ALA A 10 -53.45 -7.17 17.40
N CYS A 11 -52.31 -7.75 17.83
CA CYS A 11 -50.98 -7.19 17.53
C CYS A 11 -50.16 -8.06 16.56
N LEU A 12 -50.80 -8.87 15.71
CA LEU A 12 -50.13 -9.75 14.74
C LEU A 12 -50.21 -9.25 13.28
N LEU A 13 -50.58 -8.01 13.02
CA LEU A 13 -50.78 -7.50 11.64
C LEU A 13 -50.23 -6.08 11.42
N ALA A 14 -48.98 -5.85 11.81
CA ALA A 14 -48.17 -4.79 11.22
C ALA A 14 -46.78 -5.37 10.94
N GLY A 15 -46.53 -5.68 9.67
CA GLY A 15 -45.26 -6.23 9.21
C GLY A 15 -44.10 -5.31 9.57
N CYS A 16 -43.10 -5.86 10.26
CA CYS A 16 -41.76 -5.30 10.31
C CYS A 16 -40.82 -6.23 9.54
N SER A 17 -41.05 -6.38 8.23
CA SER A 17 -39.95 -6.70 7.33
C SER A 17 -39.24 -5.39 7.01
N ALA A 18 -38.55 -4.84 8.01
CA ALA A 18 -37.60 -3.77 7.78
C ALA A 18 -36.41 -4.42 7.07
N LYS A 19 -36.53 -4.58 5.75
CA LYS A 19 -35.36 -4.69 4.89
C LYS A 19 -34.52 -3.46 5.24
N PRO A 20 -33.26 -3.61 5.70
CA PRO A 20 -32.38 -2.46 5.78
C PRO A 20 -32.24 -1.99 4.34
N GLN A 21 -32.95 -0.92 3.99
CA GLN A 21 -32.78 -0.20 2.75
C GLN A 21 -31.42 0.48 2.90
N SER A 22 -30.36 -0.23 2.51
CA SER A 22 -29.05 0.35 2.35
C SER A 22 -29.20 1.48 1.34
N ASP A 23 -29.29 2.70 1.86
CA ASP A 23 -29.27 3.88 1.02
C ASP A 23 -27.98 3.80 0.19
N PRO A 24 -28.08 3.73 -1.14
CA PRO A 24 -26.91 3.67 -1.99
C PRO A 24 -26.00 4.87 -1.75
N ALA A 25 -26.53 6.05 -1.36
CA ALA A 25 -25.73 7.21 -1.02
C ALA A 25 -24.92 7.00 0.28
N ALA A 26 -25.54 6.47 1.33
CA ALA A 26 -24.86 6.16 2.59
C ALA A 26 -23.82 5.02 2.40
N THR A 27 -24.15 4.03 1.57
CA THR A 27 -23.23 2.94 1.21
C THR A 27 -22.05 3.47 0.39
N LEU A 28 -22.29 4.39 -0.55
CA LEU A 28 -21.23 5.03 -1.33
C LEU A 28 -20.33 5.92 -0.46
N GLN A 29 -20.90 6.68 0.49
CA GLN A 29 -20.11 7.46 1.44
C GLN A 29 -19.28 6.57 2.36
N MET A 30 -19.84 5.46 2.84
CA MET A 30 -19.11 4.47 3.63
C MET A 30 -18.00 3.80 2.80
N ILE A 31 -18.25 3.47 1.53
CA ILE A 31 -17.22 2.96 0.61
C ILE A 31 -16.13 4.01 0.34
N GLN A 32 -16.48 5.29 0.22
CA GLN A 32 -15.51 6.38 0.06
C GLN A 32 -14.67 6.57 1.34
N GLN A 33 -15.28 6.47 2.51
CA GLN A 33 -14.59 6.51 3.81
C GLN A 33 -13.67 5.30 3.99
N LEU A 34 -14.15 4.09 3.67
CA LEU A 34 -13.36 2.87 3.70
C LEU A 34 -12.23 2.91 2.65
N ARG A 35 -12.47 3.47 1.46
CA ARG A 35 -11.42 3.68 0.44
C ARG A 35 -10.37 4.69 0.90
N GLY A 36 -10.78 5.75 1.60
CA GLY A 36 -9.86 6.70 2.24
C GLY A 36 -9.05 6.07 3.37
N GLN A 37 -9.60 5.09 4.07
CA GLN A 37 -8.89 4.34 5.12
C GLN A 37 -8.11 3.12 4.62
N GLN A 38 -8.43 2.59 3.43
CA GLN A 38 -7.78 1.44 2.79
C GLN A 38 -6.74 1.84 1.74
N GLN A 39 -6.27 3.08 1.73
CA GLN A 39 -5.03 3.42 1.04
C GLN A 39 -3.82 2.81 1.78
N SER A 40 -3.80 1.47 1.87
CA SER A 40 -2.56 0.72 1.91
C SER A 40 -1.80 1.14 0.66
N ALA A 41 -0.88 2.09 0.82
CA ALA A 41 -0.20 2.74 -0.27
C ALA A 41 0.38 1.68 -1.21
N THR A 42 -0.14 1.62 -2.45
CA THR A 42 0.41 0.73 -3.47
C THR A 42 1.91 0.97 -3.53
N PRO A 43 2.74 -0.08 -3.43
CA PRO A 43 4.19 0.07 -3.50
C PRO A 43 4.57 0.64 -4.87
N LEU A 44 5.57 1.52 -4.89
CA LEU A 44 6.14 2.00 -6.14
C LEU A 44 7.18 0.98 -6.62
N THR A 45 7.05 0.55 -7.88
CA THR A 45 8.05 -0.29 -8.53
C THR A 45 8.80 0.54 -9.57
N LEU A 46 10.12 0.51 -9.50
CA LEU A 46 11.07 1.13 -10.42
C LEU A 46 12.01 0.04 -10.97
N GLU A 47 12.77 0.37 -12.01
CA GLU A 47 13.65 -0.57 -12.70
C GLU A 47 14.99 0.07 -13.06
N TYR A 48 16.08 -0.57 -12.67
CA TYR A 48 17.42 -0.18 -13.08
C TYR A 48 17.70 -0.64 -14.51
N ARG A 49 18.47 0.16 -15.26
CA ARG A 49 18.98 -0.29 -16.55
C ARG A 49 20.19 -1.19 -16.32
N GLN A 50 20.10 -2.46 -16.73
CA GLN A 50 21.21 -3.41 -16.80
C GLN A 50 22.13 -3.40 -15.57
N SER A 51 23.33 -2.81 -15.68
CA SER A 51 24.36 -2.73 -14.65
C SER A 51 24.46 -1.35 -13.97
N ASP A 52 23.57 -0.41 -14.29
CA ASP A 52 23.63 0.95 -13.76
C ASP A 52 23.41 0.95 -12.24
N LEU A 53 24.14 1.83 -11.55
CA LEU A 53 24.01 2.03 -10.11
C LEU A 53 22.91 3.01 -9.74
N ALA A 54 22.54 3.90 -10.66
CA ALA A 54 21.55 4.94 -10.46
C ALA A 54 20.27 4.63 -11.24
N LEU A 55 19.15 5.14 -10.74
CA LEU A 55 17.93 5.22 -11.53
C LEU A 55 18.15 6.22 -12.67
N ASN A 56 17.40 6.04 -13.75
CA ASN A 56 17.35 7.08 -14.77
C ASN A 56 16.65 8.35 -14.19
N PRO A 57 16.86 9.54 -14.79
CA PRO A 57 16.31 10.79 -14.23
C PRO A 57 14.78 10.81 -14.09
N GLU A 58 14.05 10.18 -15.02
CA GLU A 58 12.58 10.12 -14.99
C GLU A 58 12.05 9.29 -13.81
N GLN A 59 12.73 8.18 -13.50
CA GLN A 59 12.40 7.32 -12.38
C GLN A 59 12.80 7.95 -11.05
N GLU A 60 13.94 8.65 -11.00
CA GLU A 60 14.31 9.45 -9.83
C GLU A 60 13.28 10.55 -9.54
N GLN A 61 12.83 11.27 -10.56
CA GLN A 61 11.76 12.25 -10.41
C GLN A 61 10.45 11.61 -9.94
N THR A 62 10.14 10.41 -10.44
CA THR A 62 8.97 9.63 -10.00
C THR A 62 9.09 9.22 -8.53
N LEU A 63 10.26 8.78 -8.08
CA LEU A 63 10.54 8.47 -6.68
C LEU A 63 10.35 9.71 -5.79
N HIS A 64 10.91 10.86 -6.18
CA HIS A 64 10.78 12.09 -5.41
C HIS A 64 9.34 12.57 -5.28
N ARG A 65 8.55 12.47 -6.36
CA ARG A 65 7.13 12.78 -6.35
C ARG A 65 6.35 11.81 -5.46
N TYR A 66 6.60 10.50 -5.57
CA TYR A 66 5.97 9.48 -4.72
C TYR A 66 6.17 9.78 -3.22
N ILE A 67 7.40 10.16 -2.84
CA ILE A 67 7.73 10.51 -1.46
C ILE A 67 7.04 11.83 -1.05
N ALA A 68 7.04 12.84 -1.93
CA ALA A 68 6.42 14.13 -1.64
C ALA A 68 4.88 14.05 -1.48
N GLU A 69 4.22 13.23 -2.29
CA GLU A 69 2.76 13.03 -2.22
C GLU A 69 2.34 12.27 -0.96
N ARG A 70 3.21 11.41 -0.45
CA ARG A 70 2.91 10.57 0.72
C ARG A 70 3.41 11.16 2.02
N ASP A 71 4.51 11.91 2.03
CA ASP A 71 5.16 12.40 3.25
C ASP A 71 5.37 11.30 4.33
N PRO A 72 6.08 10.20 3.98
CA PRO A 72 6.23 9.07 4.89
C PRO A 72 7.26 9.34 5.99
N VAL A 73 7.05 8.74 7.16
CA VAL A 73 8.03 8.71 8.27
C VAL A 73 9.15 7.70 7.98
N SER A 74 8.83 6.63 7.24
CA SER A 74 9.80 5.62 6.83
C SER A 74 9.56 5.05 5.44
N LEU A 75 10.65 4.65 4.78
CA LEU A 75 10.66 4.00 3.47
C LEU A 75 11.43 2.68 3.57
N THR A 76 10.80 1.61 3.11
CA THR A 76 11.50 0.36 2.81
C THR A 76 11.88 0.34 1.33
N LEU A 77 13.17 0.23 1.03
CA LEU A 77 13.74 0.09 -0.31
C LEU A 77 14.22 -1.34 -0.50
N SER A 78 13.54 -2.09 -1.35
CA SER A 78 13.87 -3.48 -1.66
C SER A 78 14.41 -3.59 -3.08
N ALA A 79 15.65 -4.06 -3.24
CA ALA A 79 16.24 -4.28 -4.56
C ALA A 79 16.24 -5.78 -4.93
N GLY A 80 15.81 -6.07 -6.15
CA GLY A 80 15.89 -7.39 -6.75
C GLY A 80 17.32 -7.78 -7.17
N PRO A 81 17.50 -9.03 -7.63
CA PRO A 81 18.76 -9.46 -8.22
C PRO A 81 19.10 -8.64 -9.46
N ALA A 82 20.38 -8.53 -9.79
CA ALA A 82 20.81 -8.05 -11.09
C ALA A 82 20.86 -9.21 -12.11
N ASP A 83 21.33 -8.94 -13.32
CA ASP A 83 21.48 -9.92 -14.40
C ASP A 83 22.97 -10.18 -14.72
N GLN A 84 23.78 -10.48 -13.69
CA GLN A 84 25.23 -10.71 -13.84
C GLN A 84 25.58 -12.19 -14.03
N GLY A 85 24.62 -13.10 -13.87
CA GLY A 85 24.82 -14.55 -13.99
C GLY A 85 25.53 -15.20 -12.80
N ASP A 86 25.90 -14.42 -11.77
CA ASP A 86 26.43 -14.89 -10.50
C ASP A 86 25.61 -14.28 -9.33
N PRO A 87 24.95 -15.10 -8.49
CA PRO A 87 24.10 -14.61 -7.41
C PRO A 87 24.81 -13.67 -6.43
N LEU A 88 26.11 -13.88 -6.19
CA LEU A 88 26.90 -13.01 -5.30
C LEU A 88 27.19 -11.66 -5.97
N ALA A 89 27.57 -11.65 -7.24
CA ALA A 89 27.70 -10.42 -8.02
C ALA A 89 26.37 -9.64 -8.09
N ASP A 90 25.25 -10.34 -8.27
CA ASP A 90 23.91 -9.74 -8.30
C ASP A 90 23.56 -9.06 -6.98
N ALA A 91 23.76 -9.76 -5.85
CA ALA A 91 23.51 -9.20 -4.53
C ALA A 91 24.42 -8.00 -4.21
N ARG A 92 25.68 -8.03 -4.65
CA ARG A 92 26.62 -6.90 -4.51
C ARG A 92 26.16 -5.69 -5.29
N LEU A 93 25.75 -5.88 -6.55
CA LEU A 93 25.26 -4.79 -7.38
C LEU A 93 23.95 -4.19 -6.81
N ALA A 94 23.02 -5.04 -6.37
CA ALA A 94 21.80 -4.61 -5.70
C ALA A 94 22.10 -3.81 -4.40
N SER A 95 23.06 -4.27 -3.59
CA SER A 95 23.49 -3.55 -2.39
C SER A 95 24.11 -2.18 -2.70
N ASN A 96 24.92 -2.08 -3.75
CA ASN A 96 25.50 -0.82 -4.21
C ASN A 96 24.42 0.17 -4.68
N ARG A 97 23.40 -0.32 -5.40
CA ARG A 97 22.23 0.46 -5.83
C ARG A 97 21.44 1.01 -4.63
N LEU A 98 21.17 0.18 -3.63
CA LEU A 98 20.50 0.60 -2.39
C LEU A 98 21.32 1.65 -1.64
N SER A 99 22.64 1.48 -1.57
CA SER A 99 23.55 2.46 -0.95
C SER A 99 23.55 3.80 -1.70
N GLN A 100 23.49 3.77 -3.03
CA GLN A 100 23.37 4.99 -3.84
C GLN A 100 22.04 5.70 -3.62
N LEU A 101 20.93 4.95 -3.55
CA LEU A 101 19.62 5.52 -3.21
C LEU A 101 19.59 6.10 -1.80
N ALA A 102 20.21 5.44 -0.82
CA ALA A 102 20.29 5.96 0.53
C ALA A 102 21.01 7.31 0.57
N ARG A 103 22.09 7.48 -0.20
CA ARG A 103 22.77 8.78 -0.36
C ARG A 103 21.87 9.84 -1.02
N LEU A 104 21.15 9.45 -2.07
CA LEU A 104 20.23 10.34 -2.79
C LEU A 104 19.08 10.84 -1.89
N LEU A 105 18.60 9.98 -0.99
CA LEU A 105 17.51 10.30 -0.08
C LEU A 105 17.98 10.83 1.28
N ALA A 106 19.28 10.82 1.57
CA ALA A 106 19.85 11.28 2.84
C ALA A 106 19.44 12.71 3.26
N PRO A 107 19.23 13.68 2.34
CA PRO A 107 18.76 15.01 2.73
C PRO A 107 17.31 15.04 3.24
N ARG A 108 16.53 13.97 3.05
CA ARG A 108 15.13 13.89 3.51
C ARG A 108 15.08 13.36 4.93
N ALA A 109 14.19 13.94 5.74
CA ALA A 109 13.92 13.50 7.10
C ALA A 109 13.05 12.23 7.14
N VAL A 110 13.51 11.15 6.49
CA VAL A 110 12.80 9.87 6.41
C VAL A 110 13.72 8.74 6.86
N THR A 111 13.17 7.79 7.64
CA THR A 111 13.93 6.60 8.03
C THR A 111 13.99 5.63 6.85
N LEU A 112 15.19 5.11 6.53
CA LEU A 112 15.38 4.18 5.41
C LEU A 112 15.67 2.76 5.90
N GLU A 113 14.90 1.80 5.41
CA GLU A 113 15.18 0.37 5.54
C GLU A 113 15.65 -0.18 4.19
N LEU A 114 16.88 -0.68 4.11
CA LEU A 114 17.45 -1.21 2.87
C LEU A 114 17.41 -2.73 2.90
N ARG A 115 16.85 -3.34 1.85
CA ARG A 115 16.67 -4.80 1.77
C ARG A 115 17.06 -5.33 0.41
N TYR A 116 17.87 -6.37 0.38
CA TYR A 116 17.99 -7.22 -0.81
C TYR A 116 16.86 -8.26 -0.78
N ASP A 117 16.14 -8.40 -1.89
CA ASP A 117 15.05 -9.36 -2.02
C ASP A 117 15.17 -10.15 -3.32
N PRO A 118 15.68 -11.40 -3.27
CA PRO A 118 15.88 -12.22 -4.46
C PRO A 118 14.57 -12.69 -5.10
N SER A 119 13.41 -12.48 -4.46
CA SER A 119 12.10 -12.81 -5.03
C SER A 119 11.54 -11.73 -5.96
N LEU A 120 12.11 -10.52 -5.93
CA LEU A 120 11.74 -9.45 -6.84
C LEU A 120 12.25 -9.75 -8.27
N PRO A 121 11.62 -9.16 -9.30
CA PRO A 121 12.12 -9.25 -10.67
C PRO A 121 13.55 -8.71 -10.79
N VAL A 122 14.26 -9.21 -11.80
CA VAL A 122 15.62 -8.77 -12.14
C VAL A 122 15.61 -7.25 -12.38
N ASN A 123 16.60 -6.56 -11.81
CA ASN A 123 16.77 -5.10 -11.84
C ASN A 123 15.62 -4.28 -11.25
N ALA A 124 14.66 -4.90 -10.57
CA ALA A 124 13.57 -4.17 -9.93
C ALA A 124 14.00 -3.50 -8.62
N LEU A 125 13.36 -2.37 -8.32
CA LEU A 125 13.34 -1.71 -7.03
C LEU A 125 11.90 -1.55 -6.59
N GLN A 126 11.55 -2.09 -5.43
CA GLN A 126 10.28 -1.84 -4.78
C GLN A 126 10.46 -0.84 -3.64
N VAL A 127 9.59 0.17 -3.60
CA VAL A 127 9.57 1.23 -2.60
C VAL A 127 8.24 1.19 -1.87
N VAL A 128 8.30 1.04 -0.55
CA VAL A 128 7.12 0.97 0.32
C VAL A 128 7.19 2.09 1.34
N SER A 129 6.20 2.98 1.33
CA SER A 129 6.03 4.04 2.33
C SER A 129 5.28 3.56 3.56
N ARG A 130 5.70 4.00 4.75
CA ARG A 130 4.96 3.82 6.00
C ARG A 130 4.91 5.13 6.81
N HIS A 131 3.83 5.28 7.57
CA HIS A 131 3.55 6.40 8.47
C HIS A 131 3.66 5.99 9.93
#